data_AF-R6N440-F1
#
_entry.id   AF-R6N440-F1
#
_cell.length_a   1.000
_cell.length_b   1.000
_cell.length_c   1.000
_cell.angle_alpha   90.00
_cell.angle_beta   90.00
_cell.angle_gamma   90.00
#
_symmetry.space_group_name_H-M   'P 1'
#
loop_
_entity.id
_entity.type
_entity.pdbx_description
1 polymer ?
#
loop_
_entity_poly.entity_id
_entity_poly.type
_entity_poly.pdbx_seq_one_letter_code
_entity_poly.pdbx_strand_id
1 'polypeptide(L)'
;MKLKFLVALGIAATLYSCDDETTGIGQFVADADMIPAKADSYTIETESYLLDSVYSRSSTAYLGKFTDKDYGTFSSDFLVQINCPENFILPDRIEEIKTAKLGLYYTSYFGDSLASIRVQIDPLTKAIKDDGTNKALYYSNLDPTEYYDKNATPLAIKDYSAYDRTIPDSVRNEDGYYPNVAIDLGDGFCKNFLEKYNYTETVNGKTIHPYFKDSESFINNVLKGFYVHTISGEGSILYISDIYLHLTIAYWTKTSEDKDTLVHTVVPMSSTKEVFMSTRFKNSGMKELVSDPKCTYLKTPAGLCTEVTLPIEEMYQAHKNDTLNSISVSFQKLKDQSNNPFKMGTPSNLLMVRKGEMKDFFENNKVYDNKTTFIATYSSTTNSYDFSKLNRLISYIFSEIRPEIEKGEAEWNKWKSEHQDYNKLLLVPVTTESDSQGNIIGVENDLNVNSAMLMGGKDLNNSSDESQRIRMSIIYTNPVQK
;
A
#
# COMPACT_ATOMS: atom_id res chain seq x y z
N MET A 1 -6.06 70.40 -11.80
CA MET A 1 -6.79 70.97 -10.63
C MET A 1 -8.12 71.47 -11.17
N LYS A 2 -9.33 71.12 -10.74
CA LYS A 2 -9.83 70.58 -9.48
C LYS A 2 -11.05 69.70 -9.79
N LEU A 3 -10.87 68.39 -9.72
CA LEU A 3 -11.93 67.39 -9.49
C LEU A 3 -11.32 66.28 -8.61
N LYS A 4 -10.71 66.72 -7.49
CA LYS A 4 -10.05 65.87 -6.49
C LYS A 4 -10.46 66.24 -5.05
N PHE A 5 -11.59 66.93 -4.89
CA PHE A 5 -12.00 67.47 -3.59
C PHE A 5 -13.39 67.03 -3.10
N LEU A 6 -14.03 66.05 -3.75
CA LEU A 6 -15.34 65.54 -3.33
C LEU A 6 -15.43 64.01 -3.13
N VAL A 7 -14.33 63.27 -3.33
CA VAL A 7 -14.24 61.83 -2.99
C VAL A 7 -13.48 61.59 -1.67
N ALA A 8 -12.91 62.66 -1.08
CA ALA A 8 -12.18 62.61 0.19
C ALA A 8 -13.09 62.66 1.44
N LEU A 9 -14.41 62.54 1.29
CA LEU A 9 -15.39 62.52 2.38
C LEU A 9 -16.13 61.17 2.54
N GLY A 10 -15.73 60.14 1.78
CA GLY A 10 -16.30 58.78 1.87
C GLY A 10 -15.37 57.71 2.47
N ILE A 11 -14.15 58.07 2.90
CA ILE A 11 -13.13 57.11 3.40
C ILE A 11 -12.61 57.53 4.79
N ALA A 12 -13.36 58.37 5.53
CA ALA A 12 -12.96 58.88 6.85
C ALA A 12 -13.98 58.61 7.96
N ALA A 13 -14.81 57.55 7.83
CA ALA A 13 -15.84 57.21 8.82
C ALA A 13 -15.97 55.71 9.12
N THR A 14 -14.86 54.95 9.10
CA THR A 14 -14.80 53.60 9.71
C THR A 14 -13.51 53.33 10.48
N LEU A 15 -12.70 54.36 10.75
CA LEU A 15 -11.64 54.33 11.76
C LEU A 15 -12.13 55.14 12.96
N TYR A 16 -12.13 54.49 14.13
CA TYR A 16 -12.63 54.92 15.44
C TYR A 16 -14.09 54.59 15.80
N SER A 17 -14.29 53.34 16.24
CA SER A 17 -14.89 53.10 17.55
C SER A 17 -14.14 51.98 18.26
N CYS A 18 -13.15 52.36 19.07
CA CYS A 18 -12.97 51.67 20.35
C CYS A 18 -14.10 52.18 21.24
N ASP A 19 -14.90 51.26 21.78
CA ASP A 19 -15.11 51.32 23.21
C ASP A 19 -14.93 49.91 23.77
N ASP A 20 -14.00 49.83 24.71
CA ASP A 20 -13.82 48.73 25.63
C ASP A 20 -15.05 48.65 26.54
N GLU A 21 -15.38 47.43 26.96
CA GLU A 21 -16.23 47.03 28.10
C GLU A 21 -17.00 45.76 27.70
N THR A 22 -16.25 44.67 27.51
CA THR A 22 -16.72 43.37 28.00
C THR A 22 -15.92 43.03 29.24
N THR A 23 -16.18 43.83 30.28
CA THR A 23 -16.06 43.39 31.66
C THR A 23 -16.81 42.06 31.80
N GLY A 24 -16.07 41.01 32.16
CA GLY A 24 -16.64 39.88 32.88
C GLY A 24 -16.89 38.58 32.12
N ILE A 25 -15.91 38.03 31.39
CA ILE A 25 -15.67 36.57 31.37
C ILE A 25 -14.15 36.32 31.27
N GLY A 26 -13.43 36.51 32.37
CA GLY A 26 -11.97 36.30 32.40
C GLY A 26 -11.29 36.85 33.64
N GLN A 27 -11.86 36.66 34.83
CA GLN A 27 -11.24 37.12 36.08
C GLN A 27 -11.26 36.01 37.12
N PHE A 28 -10.41 34.99 36.92
CA PHE A 28 -9.79 34.21 38.00
C PHE A 28 -8.58 33.44 37.44
N VAL A 29 -7.49 34.15 37.13
CA VAL A 29 -6.13 33.63 37.36
C VAL A 29 -5.28 34.85 37.72
N ALA A 30 -4.59 34.79 38.86
CA ALA A 30 -3.71 35.87 39.30
C ALA A 30 -2.56 36.08 38.29
N ASP A 31 -2.26 37.34 37.97
CA ASP A 31 -1.08 37.81 37.19
C ASP A 31 0.29 37.47 37.83
N ALA A 32 0.34 36.51 38.77
CA ALA A 32 1.55 36.11 39.49
C ALA A 32 2.23 34.85 38.92
N ASP A 33 1.58 34.09 38.04
CA ASP A 33 2.11 32.82 37.48
C ASP A 33 1.98 32.79 35.94
N MET A 34 2.54 33.76 35.23
CA MET A 34 2.75 33.60 33.78
C MET A 34 3.85 32.56 33.56
N ILE A 35 3.50 31.39 33.01
CA ILE A 35 4.48 30.42 32.51
C ILE A 35 4.76 30.78 31.04
N PRO A 36 5.87 31.47 30.71
CA PRO A 36 6.12 31.93 29.35
C PRO A 36 6.39 30.75 28.42
N ALA A 37 5.67 30.69 27.30
CA ALA A 37 5.94 29.75 26.22
C ALA A 37 7.16 30.22 25.41
N LYS A 38 8.10 29.31 25.19
CA LYS A 38 9.30 29.50 24.37
C LYS A 38 9.21 28.66 23.11
N ALA A 39 9.92 29.06 22.07
CA ALA A 39 10.03 28.33 20.82
C ALA A 39 11.49 28.08 20.49
N ASP A 40 11.78 26.91 19.91
CA ASP A 40 13.09 26.53 19.40
C ASP A 40 12.92 25.65 18.14
N SER A 41 14.02 25.30 17.48
CA SER A 41 14.00 24.42 16.31
C SER A 41 15.24 23.54 16.23
N TYR A 42 15.04 22.28 15.89
CA TYR A 42 16.11 21.31 15.69
C TYR A 42 16.17 20.85 14.23
N THR A 43 17.38 20.68 13.70
CA THR A 43 17.56 20.10 12.37
C THR A 43 17.44 18.58 12.48
N ILE A 44 16.65 17.96 11.61
CA ILE A 44 16.54 16.50 11.52
C ILE A 44 17.23 16.00 10.25
N GLU A 45 17.84 14.82 10.34
CA GLU A 45 18.51 14.22 9.19
C GLU A 45 17.55 13.27 8.47
N THR A 46 17.62 13.22 7.14
CA THR A 46 16.86 12.25 6.36
C THR A 46 17.73 11.54 5.34
N GLU A 47 17.42 10.27 5.09
CA GLU A 47 18.04 9.48 4.04
C GLU A 47 17.02 8.57 3.37
N SER A 48 17.25 8.26 2.10
CA SER A 48 16.46 7.26 1.39
C SER A 48 16.73 5.88 1.98
N TYR A 49 15.67 5.15 2.31
CA TYR A 49 15.73 3.81 2.85
C TYR A 49 15.13 2.82 1.87
N LEU A 50 15.87 1.74 1.58
CA LEU A 50 15.42 0.68 0.70
C LEU A 50 14.43 -0.22 1.43
N LEU A 51 13.19 -0.21 0.94
CA LEU A 51 12.14 -1.08 1.43
C LEU A 51 11.98 -2.28 0.48
N ASP A 52 12.81 -3.29 0.68
CA ASP A 52 12.89 -4.49 -0.17
C ASP A 52 11.55 -5.21 -0.34
N SER A 53 10.71 -5.18 0.69
CA SER A 53 9.40 -5.81 0.69
C SER A 53 8.45 -5.10 1.62
N VAL A 54 7.17 -5.13 1.27
CA VAL A 54 6.08 -4.66 2.12
C VAL A 54 5.15 -5.81 2.47
N TYR A 55 4.54 -5.71 3.64
CA TYR A 55 3.44 -6.59 4.02
C TYR A 55 2.19 -6.20 3.21
N SER A 56 1.66 -7.15 2.44
CA SER A 56 0.59 -6.95 1.48
C SER A 56 -0.44 -8.07 1.61
N ARG A 57 -1.55 -7.77 2.30
CA ARG A 57 -2.73 -8.65 2.37
C ARG A 57 -3.88 -8.08 1.56
N SER A 58 -3.59 -7.73 0.31
CA SER A 58 -4.56 -7.13 -0.61
C SER A 58 -5.40 -8.19 -1.31
N SER A 59 -6.65 -7.86 -1.64
CA SER A 59 -7.47 -8.62 -2.60
C SER A 59 -7.23 -8.21 -4.06
N THR A 60 -6.40 -7.20 -4.30
CA THR A 60 -6.01 -6.77 -5.64
C THR A 60 -4.69 -7.43 -6.04
N ALA A 61 -4.67 -8.10 -7.18
CA ALA A 61 -3.44 -8.59 -7.79
C ALA A 61 -2.86 -7.54 -8.76
N TYR A 62 -1.54 -7.50 -8.89
CA TYR A 62 -0.88 -6.59 -9.84
C TYR A 62 -0.09 -7.38 -10.87
N LEU A 63 -0.23 -7.02 -12.14
CA LEU A 63 0.44 -7.71 -13.24
C LEU A 63 1.01 -6.75 -14.27
N GLY A 64 2.30 -6.88 -14.55
CA GLY A 64 2.94 -6.21 -15.67
C GLY A 64 4.35 -5.74 -15.34
N LYS A 65 4.83 -4.81 -16.17
CA LYS A 65 6.15 -4.20 -16.02
C LYS A 65 6.11 -2.77 -16.54
N PHE A 66 6.76 -1.85 -15.84
CA PHE A 66 6.92 -0.46 -16.22
C PHE A 66 8.33 0.03 -15.89
N THR A 67 8.92 0.80 -16.80
CA THR A 67 10.24 1.41 -16.60
C THR A 67 10.09 2.92 -16.61
N ASP A 68 10.45 3.53 -15.48
CA ASP A 68 10.59 4.97 -15.35
C ASP A 68 12.06 5.37 -15.43
N LYS A 69 12.33 6.53 -16.04
CA LYS A 69 13.70 7.03 -16.20
C LYS A 69 14.31 7.44 -14.86
N ASP A 70 13.52 8.00 -13.96
CA ASP A 70 13.99 8.59 -12.72
C ASP A 70 13.85 7.61 -11.55
N TYR A 71 12.85 6.71 -11.60
CA TYR A 71 12.56 5.75 -10.53
C TYR A 71 12.89 4.29 -10.85
N GLY A 72 13.46 4.02 -12.02
CA GLY A 72 13.88 2.69 -12.47
C GLY A 72 12.71 1.80 -12.88
N THR A 73 12.96 0.48 -12.90
CA THR A 73 12.00 -0.51 -13.37
C THR A 73 11.23 -1.13 -12.22
N PHE A 74 9.91 -1.18 -12.37
CA PHE A 74 8.97 -1.88 -11.51
C PHE A 74 8.30 -3.02 -12.30
N SER A 75 8.18 -4.20 -11.69
CA SER A 75 7.41 -5.31 -12.25
C SER A 75 6.65 -6.04 -11.15
N SER A 76 5.49 -6.58 -11.53
CA SER A 76 4.65 -7.36 -10.65
C SER A 76 4.19 -8.67 -11.29
N ASP A 77 4.16 -9.69 -10.46
CA ASP A 77 3.65 -11.04 -10.75
C ASP A 77 2.92 -11.56 -9.51
N PHE A 78 2.07 -12.58 -9.63
CA PHE A 78 1.26 -13.03 -8.49
C PHE A 78 1.01 -14.53 -8.49
N LEU A 79 0.82 -15.07 -7.28
CA LEU A 79 0.32 -16.42 -7.05
C LEU A 79 -1.14 -16.32 -6.60
N VAL A 80 -1.99 -17.22 -7.08
CA VAL A 80 -3.41 -17.24 -6.75
C VAL A 80 -3.95 -18.65 -6.65
N GLN A 81 -4.83 -18.90 -5.68
CA GLN A 81 -5.64 -20.11 -5.58
C GLN A 81 -7.08 -19.83 -6.00
N ILE A 82 -7.78 -20.87 -6.48
CA ILE A 82 -9.19 -20.75 -6.86
C ILE A 82 -10.04 -21.42 -5.79
N ASN A 83 -11.09 -20.71 -5.35
CA ASN A 83 -12.03 -21.18 -4.35
C ASN A 83 -13.00 -22.21 -4.97
N CYS A 84 -13.31 -23.26 -4.23
CA CYS A 84 -14.38 -24.20 -4.55
C CYS A 84 -15.47 -24.08 -3.48
N PRO A 85 -16.63 -23.48 -3.80
CA PRO A 85 -17.72 -23.33 -2.85
C PRO A 85 -18.11 -24.67 -2.21
N GLU A 86 -18.60 -24.64 -0.97
CA GLU A 86 -19.12 -25.83 -0.32
C GLU A 86 -20.27 -26.43 -1.15
N ASN A 87 -20.28 -27.77 -1.27
CA ASN A 87 -21.27 -28.51 -2.06
C ASN A 87 -21.30 -28.11 -3.54
N PHE A 88 -20.15 -27.73 -4.11
CA PHE A 88 -20.02 -27.49 -5.54
C PHE A 88 -20.39 -28.73 -6.36
N ILE A 89 -21.38 -28.58 -7.24
CA ILE A 89 -21.88 -29.64 -8.11
C ILE A 89 -22.02 -29.04 -9.51
N LEU A 90 -21.44 -29.73 -10.49
CA LEU A 90 -21.65 -29.47 -11.91
C LEU A 90 -22.93 -30.16 -12.40
N PRO A 91 -23.52 -29.73 -13.54
CA PRO A 91 -24.70 -30.36 -14.09
C PRO A 91 -24.55 -31.88 -14.28
N ASP A 92 -25.65 -32.62 -14.15
CA ASP A 92 -25.67 -34.05 -14.46
C ASP A 92 -25.48 -34.32 -15.96
N ARG A 93 -25.01 -35.53 -16.30
CA ARG A 93 -24.76 -35.99 -17.68
C ARG A 93 -23.87 -35.03 -18.50
N ILE A 94 -22.74 -34.61 -17.91
CA ILE A 94 -21.70 -33.85 -18.62
C ILE A 94 -21.18 -34.65 -19.81
N GLU A 95 -21.19 -34.03 -20.98
CA GLU A 95 -20.52 -34.56 -22.17
C GLU A 95 -19.04 -34.16 -22.18
N GLU A 96 -18.77 -32.87 -21.96
CA GLU A 96 -17.41 -32.33 -21.92
C GLU A 96 -17.34 -30.96 -21.22
N ILE A 97 -16.14 -30.59 -20.79
CA ILE A 97 -15.79 -29.20 -20.52
C ILE A 97 -15.19 -28.65 -21.82
N LYS A 98 -15.96 -27.81 -22.54
CA LYS A 98 -15.57 -27.26 -23.85
C LYS A 98 -14.39 -26.32 -23.76
N THR A 99 -14.40 -25.41 -22.79
CA THR A 99 -13.32 -24.45 -22.58
C THR A 99 -13.15 -24.15 -21.11
N ALA A 100 -11.92 -23.90 -20.69
CA ALA A 100 -11.57 -23.39 -19.37
C ALA A 100 -10.74 -22.12 -19.55
N LYS A 101 -11.24 -21.00 -19.04
CA LYS A 101 -10.57 -19.70 -19.15
C LYS A 101 -10.27 -19.11 -17.78
N LEU A 102 -9.02 -18.67 -17.59
CA LEU A 102 -8.66 -17.81 -16.48
C LEU A 102 -8.90 -16.36 -16.89
N GLY A 103 -9.91 -15.73 -16.30
CA GLY A 103 -10.23 -14.32 -16.50
C GLY A 103 -9.60 -13.47 -15.41
N LEU A 104 -8.75 -12.54 -15.82
CA LEU A 104 -8.14 -11.53 -14.94
C LEU A 104 -8.87 -10.20 -15.16
N TYR A 105 -9.84 -9.89 -14.31
CA TYR A 105 -10.68 -8.71 -14.43
C TYR A 105 -10.07 -7.55 -13.65
N TYR A 106 -10.02 -6.37 -14.25
CA TYR A 106 -9.37 -5.20 -13.68
C TYR A 106 -10.24 -3.96 -13.82
N THR A 107 -10.16 -3.07 -12.83
CA THR A 107 -10.88 -1.79 -12.85
C THR A 107 -9.98 -0.62 -13.21
N SER A 108 -8.67 -0.78 -13.08
CA SER A 108 -7.68 0.25 -13.34
C SER A 108 -6.35 -0.34 -13.83
N TYR A 109 -5.50 0.52 -14.35
CA TYR A 109 -4.13 0.22 -14.74
C TYR A 109 -3.27 1.48 -14.65
N PHE A 110 -1.96 1.29 -14.55
CA PHE A 110 -0.96 2.34 -14.67
C PHE A 110 -0.14 2.17 -15.95
N GLY A 111 0.20 3.27 -16.62
CA GLY A 111 1.09 3.28 -17.79
C GLY A 111 0.38 3.36 -19.15
N ASP A 112 1.09 2.93 -20.20
CA ASP A 112 0.61 2.91 -21.58
C ASP A 112 -0.43 1.80 -21.77
N SER A 113 -1.67 2.22 -22.07
CA SER A 113 -2.78 1.30 -22.26
C SER A 113 -2.63 0.40 -23.48
N LEU A 114 -1.81 0.80 -24.46
CA LEU A 114 -1.56 0.06 -25.69
C LEU A 114 -0.27 -0.77 -25.62
N ALA A 115 0.48 -0.69 -24.52
CA ALA A 115 1.67 -1.52 -24.34
C ALA A 115 1.29 -3.01 -24.39
N SER A 116 1.98 -3.75 -25.25
CA SER A 116 1.80 -5.19 -25.39
C SER A 116 2.72 -5.92 -24.42
N ILE A 117 2.10 -6.70 -23.53
CA ILE A 117 2.76 -7.50 -22.50
C ILE A 117 2.41 -8.96 -22.72
N ARG A 118 3.41 -9.83 -22.56
CA ARG A 118 3.26 -11.29 -22.62
C ARG A 118 3.29 -11.88 -21.22
N VAL A 119 2.20 -12.54 -20.85
CA VAL A 119 2.05 -13.26 -19.59
C VAL A 119 2.16 -14.77 -19.80
N GLN A 120 2.76 -15.45 -18.84
CA GLN A 120 2.82 -16.90 -18.72
C GLN A 120 2.05 -17.35 -17.47
N ILE A 121 1.33 -18.46 -17.61
CA ILE A 121 0.55 -19.07 -16.54
C ILE A 121 1.12 -20.47 -16.30
N ASP A 122 1.53 -20.72 -15.06
CA ASP A 122 2.07 -22.01 -14.61
C ASP A 122 1.19 -22.56 -13.47
N PRO A 123 0.86 -23.86 -13.48
CA PRO A 123 0.13 -24.47 -12.38
C PRO A 123 1.05 -24.62 -11.16
N LEU A 124 0.53 -24.36 -9.96
CA LEU A 124 1.31 -24.59 -8.75
C LEU A 124 1.52 -26.08 -8.51
N THR A 125 2.75 -26.47 -8.15
CA THR A 125 3.13 -27.84 -7.82
C THR A 125 2.88 -28.17 -6.35
N LYS A 126 2.77 -27.15 -5.49
CA LYS A 126 2.48 -27.31 -4.05
C LYS A 126 1.29 -26.45 -3.65
N ALA A 127 0.42 -27.01 -2.82
CA ALA A 127 -0.64 -26.26 -2.18
C ALA A 127 -0.03 -25.28 -1.17
N ILE A 128 -0.51 -24.03 -1.19
CA ILE A 128 -0.16 -23.03 -0.20
C ILE A 128 -1.23 -23.08 0.88
N LYS A 129 -0.82 -23.38 2.11
CA LYS A 129 -1.72 -23.38 3.27
C LYS A 129 -1.67 -22.01 3.92
N ASP A 130 -2.73 -21.25 3.73
CA ASP A 130 -2.91 -19.94 4.35
C ASP A 130 -3.90 -20.05 5.52
N ASP A 131 -3.38 -20.25 6.73
CA ASP A 131 -4.17 -20.27 7.98
C ASP A 131 -3.92 -19.03 8.85
N GLY A 132 -3.28 -17.99 8.30
CA GLY A 132 -2.95 -16.76 9.02
C GLY A 132 -1.73 -16.84 9.94
N THR A 133 -1.15 -18.03 10.17
CA THR A 133 -0.03 -18.18 11.11
C THR A 133 1.32 -17.83 10.48
N ASN A 134 1.51 -18.11 9.19
CA ASN A 134 2.74 -17.81 8.47
C ASN A 134 2.68 -16.44 7.80
N LYS A 135 3.01 -15.39 8.55
CA LYS A 135 3.02 -14.00 8.06
C LYS A 135 3.98 -13.77 6.87
N ALA A 136 5.00 -14.61 6.70
CA ALA A 136 5.95 -14.50 5.60
C ALA A 136 5.30 -14.67 4.22
N LEU A 137 4.16 -15.36 4.14
CA LEU A 137 3.39 -15.55 2.89
C LEU A 137 2.85 -14.25 2.30
N TYR A 138 2.66 -13.22 3.14
CA TYR A 138 2.04 -11.96 2.75
C TYR A 138 3.07 -10.87 2.42
N TYR A 139 4.35 -11.18 2.39
CA TYR A 139 5.37 -10.22 1.97
C TYR A 139 5.52 -10.21 0.45
N SER A 140 5.67 -9.01 -0.11
CA SER A 140 5.75 -8.79 -1.56
C SER A 140 7.00 -9.34 -2.24
N ASN A 141 7.89 -9.98 -1.49
CA ASN A 141 9.11 -10.62 -2.00
C ASN A 141 9.09 -12.15 -1.90
N LEU A 142 7.94 -12.76 -1.57
CA LEU A 142 7.76 -14.21 -1.55
C LEU A 142 8.38 -14.87 -2.79
N ASP A 143 9.21 -15.89 -2.65
CA ASP A 143 9.81 -16.56 -3.81
C ASP A 143 8.87 -17.63 -4.40
N PRO A 144 8.41 -17.52 -5.66
CA PRO A 144 7.52 -18.50 -6.27
C PRO A 144 8.24 -19.81 -6.60
N THR A 145 9.58 -19.85 -6.65
CA THR A 145 10.34 -21.00 -7.18
C THR A 145 10.10 -22.30 -6.42
N GLU A 146 9.61 -22.24 -5.17
CA GLU A 146 9.22 -23.42 -4.40
C GLU A 146 7.86 -24.00 -4.78
N TYR A 147 7.04 -23.23 -5.51
CA TYR A 147 5.63 -23.50 -5.78
C TYR A 147 5.30 -23.80 -7.24
N TYR A 148 6.23 -23.62 -8.19
CA TYR A 148 6.04 -24.01 -9.59
C TYR A 148 7.32 -24.63 -10.17
N ASP A 149 7.17 -25.45 -11.22
CA ASP A 149 8.31 -25.99 -11.96
C ASP A 149 8.69 -25.07 -13.12
N LYS A 150 9.77 -24.31 -12.94
CA LYS A 150 10.31 -23.40 -13.96
C LYS A 150 10.74 -24.08 -15.26
N ASN A 151 10.96 -25.40 -15.27
CA ASN A 151 11.37 -26.14 -16.45
C ASN A 151 10.20 -26.86 -17.14
N ALA A 152 9.02 -26.88 -16.50
CA ALA A 152 7.83 -27.46 -17.10
C ALA A 152 7.36 -26.62 -18.29
N THR A 153 6.64 -27.25 -19.21
CA THR A 153 5.92 -26.51 -20.24
C THR A 153 4.83 -25.66 -19.57
N PRO A 154 4.73 -24.36 -19.88
CA PRO A 154 3.71 -23.52 -19.29
C PRO A 154 2.31 -24.00 -19.66
N LEU A 155 1.35 -23.76 -18.77
CA LEU A 155 -0.05 -24.12 -19.03
C LEU A 155 -0.64 -23.23 -20.14
N ALA A 156 -0.34 -21.94 -20.12
CA ALA A 156 -0.77 -21.00 -21.13
C ALA A 156 0.18 -19.81 -21.27
N ILE A 157 0.18 -19.20 -22.45
CA ILE A 157 0.84 -17.93 -22.74
C ILE A 157 -0.17 -17.01 -23.43
N LYS A 158 -0.21 -15.74 -23.03
CA LYS A 158 -1.13 -14.75 -23.59
C LYS A 158 -0.44 -13.41 -23.77
N ASP A 159 -0.64 -12.79 -24.93
CA ASP A 159 -0.34 -11.37 -25.14
C ASP A 159 -1.59 -10.55 -24.77
N TYR A 160 -1.38 -9.45 -24.03
CA TYR A 160 -2.44 -8.53 -23.64
C TYR A 160 -1.96 -7.07 -23.68
N SER A 161 -2.92 -6.16 -23.70
CA SER A 161 -2.75 -4.73 -23.43
C SER A 161 -3.88 -4.27 -22.52
N ALA A 162 -3.67 -3.21 -21.74
CA ALA A 162 -4.72 -2.72 -20.83
C ALA A 162 -5.94 -2.17 -21.60
N TYR A 163 -5.75 -1.73 -22.84
CA TYR A 163 -6.80 -1.43 -23.80
C TYR A 163 -6.70 -2.39 -24.98
N ASP A 164 -7.53 -3.44 -24.96
CA ASP A 164 -7.57 -4.44 -26.03
C ASP A 164 -8.36 -3.92 -27.24
N ARG A 165 -7.66 -3.50 -28.31
CA ARG A 165 -8.30 -2.94 -29.52
C ARG A 165 -9.09 -3.97 -30.34
N THR A 166 -9.04 -5.26 -30.01
CA THR A 166 -9.82 -6.29 -30.70
C THR A 166 -11.28 -6.31 -30.25
N ILE A 167 -11.59 -5.74 -29.08
CA ILE A 167 -12.95 -5.60 -28.56
C ILE A 167 -13.64 -4.39 -29.21
N PRO A 168 -14.75 -4.58 -29.94
CA PRO A 168 -15.49 -3.48 -30.57
C PRO A 168 -16.05 -2.48 -29.55
N ASP A 169 -16.11 -1.20 -29.94
CA ASP A 169 -16.67 -0.13 -29.09
C ASP A 169 -18.12 -0.40 -28.68
N SER A 170 -18.89 -1.09 -29.52
CA SER A 170 -20.27 -1.46 -29.20
C SER A 170 -20.39 -2.38 -27.99
N VAL A 171 -19.38 -3.23 -27.74
CA VAL A 171 -19.33 -4.12 -26.56
C VAL A 171 -18.69 -3.38 -25.38
N ARG A 172 -17.60 -2.63 -25.64
CA ARG A 172 -16.87 -1.91 -24.59
C ARG A 172 -17.73 -0.86 -23.89
N ASN A 173 -18.62 -0.20 -24.63
CA ASN A 173 -19.47 0.86 -24.11
C ASN A 173 -20.80 0.34 -23.52
N GLU A 174 -21.00 -0.98 -23.41
CA GLU A 174 -22.13 -1.55 -22.68
C GLU A 174 -21.94 -1.35 -21.17
N ASP A 175 -23.02 -1.04 -20.44
CA ASP A 175 -22.99 -0.78 -19.00
C ASP A 175 -22.42 -1.95 -18.16
N GLY A 176 -22.45 -3.17 -18.71
CA GLY A 176 -21.94 -4.39 -18.07
C GLY A 176 -20.53 -4.79 -18.51
N TYR A 177 -19.85 -4.02 -19.36
CA TYR A 177 -18.51 -4.38 -19.82
C TYR A 177 -17.50 -4.31 -18.68
N TYR A 178 -16.92 -5.46 -18.36
CA TYR A 178 -15.86 -5.58 -17.38
C TYR A 178 -14.56 -5.97 -18.09
N PRO A 179 -13.61 -5.03 -18.28
CA PRO A 179 -12.36 -5.34 -18.96
C PRO A 179 -11.59 -6.46 -18.24
N ASN A 180 -11.09 -7.41 -19.03
CA ASN A 180 -10.38 -8.56 -18.52
C ASN A 180 -9.38 -9.11 -19.53
N VAL A 181 -8.36 -9.78 -19.00
CA VAL A 181 -7.46 -10.64 -19.78
C VAL A 181 -7.97 -12.07 -19.66
N ALA A 182 -8.64 -12.56 -20.71
CA ALA A 182 -9.10 -13.94 -20.80
C ALA A 182 -8.02 -14.86 -21.39
N ILE A 183 -7.53 -15.79 -20.57
CA ILE A 183 -6.49 -16.76 -20.92
C ILE A 183 -7.12 -18.14 -21.08
N ASP A 184 -6.95 -18.77 -22.23
CA ASP A 184 -7.38 -20.16 -22.46
C ASP A 184 -6.38 -21.14 -21.84
N LEU A 185 -6.87 -22.07 -21.02
CA LEU A 185 -6.05 -23.08 -20.33
C LEU A 185 -5.89 -24.38 -21.15
N GLY A 186 -6.60 -24.49 -22.27
CA GLY A 186 -6.47 -25.57 -23.24
C GLY A 186 -7.18 -26.88 -22.87
N ASP A 187 -7.37 -27.73 -23.88
CA ASP A 187 -8.14 -28.98 -23.77
C ASP A 187 -7.57 -29.97 -22.74
N GLY A 188 -6.25 -29.96 -22.56
CA GLY A 188 -5.58 -30.81 -21.56
C GLY A 188 -6.04 -30.49 -20.14
N PHE A 189 -6.19 -29.20 -19.82
CA PHE A 189 -6.73 -28.75 -18.56
C PHE A 189 -8.20 -29.15 -18.41
N CYS A 190 -9.02 -28.92 -19.45
CA CYS A 190 -10.44 -29.31 -19.45
C CYS A 190 -10.65 -30.80 -19.17
N LYS A 191 -9.89 -31.67 -19.85
CA LYS A 191 -9.95 -33.12 -19.67
C LYS A 191 -9.53 -33.54 -18.27
N ASN A 192 -8.41 -33.00 -17.77
CA ASN A 192 -7.94 -33.31 -16.42
C ASN A 192 -8.93 -32.86 -15.35
N PHE A 193 -9.50 -31.66 -15.47
CA PHE A 193 -10.51 -31.16 -14.55
C PHE A 193 -11.74 -32.06 -14.52
N LEU A 194 -12.26 -32.46 -15.69
CA LEU A 194 -13.41 -33.36 -15.78
C LEU A 194 -13.12 -34.75 -15.22
N GLU A 195 -11.92 -35.28 -15.45
CA GLU A 195 -11.48 -36.55 -14.86
C GLU A 195 -11.49 -36.49 -13.32
N LYS A 196 -10.97 -35.39 -12.75
CA LYS A 196 -11.01 -35.16 -11.30
C LYS A 196 -12.43 -35.01 -10.77
N TYR A 197 -13.32 -34.35 -11.51
CA TYR A 197 -14.72 -34.21 -11.13
C TYR A 197 -15.46 -35.55 -11.16
N ASN A 198 -15.19 -36.40 -12.15
CA ASN A 198 -15.84 -37.71 -12.29
C ASN A 198 -15.42 -38.72 -11.21
N TYR A 199 -14.37 -38.45 -10.43
CA TYR A 199 -14.06 -39.23 -9.25
C TYR A 199 -15.15 -39.03 -8.19
N THR A 200 -15.84 -40.11 -7.84
CA THR A 200 -16.98 -40.11 -6.94
C THR A 200 -16.84 -41.18 -5.86
N GLU A 201 -17.44 -40.90 -4.71
CA GLU A 201 -17.57 -41.85 -3.60
C GLU A 201 -19.03 -41.94 -3.16
N THR A 202 -19.41 -43.05 -2.52
CA THR A 202 -20.74 -43.21 -1.91
C THR A 202 -20.63 -43.10 -0.40
N VAL A 203 -21.21 -42.05 0.18
CA VAL A 203 -21.26 -41.83 1.63
C VAL A 203 -22.72 -41.73 2.07
N ASN A 204 -23.13 -42.57 3.02
CA ASN A 204 -24.52 -42.64 3.51
C ASN A 204 -25.57 -42.80 2.38
N GLY A 205 -25.24 -43.57 1.34
CA GLY A 205 -26.11 -43.82 0.20
C GLY A 205 -26.22 -42.65 -0.81
N LYS A 206 -25.41 -41.60 -0.68
CA LYS A 206 -25.35 -40.48 -1.62
C LYS A 206 -24.02 -40.48 -2.37
N THR A 207 -24.07 -40.27 -3.69
CA THR A 207 -22.89 -39.97 -4.50
C THR A 207 -22.36 -38.59 -4.14
N ILE A 208 -21.07 -38.50 -3.82
CA ILE A 208 -20.37 -37.25 -3.55
C ILE A 208 -19.16 -37.12 -4.46
N HIS A 209 -18.74 -35.88 -4.69
CA HIS A 209 -17.51 -35.52 -5.40
C HIS A 209 -16.45 -35.10 -4.36
N PRO A 210 -15.67 -36.03 -3.77
CA PRO A 210 -14.84 -35.73 -2.60
C PRO A 210 -13.79 -34.66 -2.86
N TYR A 211 -13.27 -34.56 -4.09
CA TYR A 211 -12.30 -33.53 -4.47
C TYR A 211 -12.90 -32.13 -4.63
N PHE A 212 -14.22 -32.00 -4.65
CA PHE A 212 -14.94 -30.74 -4.84
C PHE A 212 -15.82 -30.39 -3.64
N LYS A 213 -15.65 -31.08 -2.50
CA LYS A 213 -16.50 -30.83 -1.32
C LYS A 213 -16.32 -29.42 -0.76
N ASP A 214 -15.08 -28.93 -0.78
CA ASP A 214 -14.62 -27.64 -0.27
C ASP A 214 -13.29 -27.23 -0.94
N SER A 215 -12.85 -26.01 -0.67
CA SER A 215 -11.62 -25.44 -1.23
C SER A 215 -10.36 -26.17 -0.82
N GLU A 216 -10.25 -26.69 0.40
CA GLU A 216 -9.08 -27.46 0.82
C GLU A 216 -8.95 -28.76 0.00
N SER A 217 -10.06 -29.47 -0.19
CA SER A 217 -10.10 -30.70 -0.98
C SER A 217 -9.79 -30.41 -2.45
N PHE A 218 -10.34 -29.31 -2.99
CA PHE A 218 -10.10 -28.87 -4.36
C PHE A 218 -8.64 -28.47 -4.61
N ILE A 219 -8.08 -27.65 -3.74
CA ILE A 219 -6.69 -27.17 -3.84
C ILE A 219 -5.72 -28.35 -3.81
N ASN A 220 -5.93 -29.31 -2.91
CA ASN A 220 -5.00 -30.41 -2.75
C ASN A 220 -5.08 -31.43 -3.92
N ASN A 221 -6.28 -31.70 -4.44
CA ASN A 221 -6.53 -32.83 -5.34
C ASN A 221 -6.80 -32.45 -6.80
N VAL A 222 -7.24 -31.22 -7.07
CA VAL A 222 -7.64 -30.74 -8.40
C VAL A 222 -6.69 -29.66 -8.92
N LEU A 223 -6.65 -28.49 -8.26
CA LEU A 223 -5.91 -27.32 -8.71
C LEU A 223 -5.30 -26.56 -7.54
N LYS A 224 -3.98 -26.69 -7.37
CA LYS A 224 -3.23 -26.07 -6.27
C LYS A 224 -3.15 -24.54 -6.36
N GLY A 225 -3.40 -23.99 -7.54
CA GLY A 225 -3.36 -22.57 -7.88
C GLY A 225 -2.60 -22.29 -9.17
N PHE A 226 -2.39 -21.01 -9.47
CA PHE A 226 -1.60 -20.53 -10.59
C PHE A 226 -0.50 -19.58 -10.13
N TYR A 227 0.64 -19.63 -10.81
CA TYR A 227 1.60 -18.54 -10.87
C TYR A 227 1.41 -17.80 -12.20
N VAL A 228 1.14 -16.50 -12.12
CA VAL A 228 0.89 -15.63 -13.28
C VAL A 228 1.98 -14.57 -13.32
N HIS A 229 2.80 -14.58 -14.37
CA HIS A 229 3.97 -13.72 -14.45
C HIS A 229 4.28 -13.19 -15.85
N THR A 230 4.84 -11.99 -15.88
CA THR A 230 5.25 -11.34 -17.13
C THR A 230 6.57 -11.90 -17.62
N ILE A 231 6.60 -12.40 -18.86
CA ILE A 231 7.81 -12.95 -19.48
C ILE A 231 8.42 -12.04 -20.55
N SER A 232 7.64 -11.11 -21.11
CA SER A 232 8.11 -10.14 -22.10
C SER A 232 7.17 -8.92 -22.17
N GLY A 233 7.68 -7.81 -22.69
CA GLY A 233 6.95 -6.55 -22.78
C GLY A 233 7.01 -5.71 -21.50
N GLU A 234 6.80 -4.41 -21.66
CA GLU A 234 6.69 -3.44 -20.58
C GLU A 234 5.88 -2.24 -21.07
N GLY A 235 5.42 -1.42 -20.13
CA GLY A 235 4.71 -0.18 -20.40
C GLY A 235 3.45 -0.02 -19.55
N SER A 236 2.94 -1.09 -18.92
CA SER A 236 1.78 -0.99 -18.03
C SER A 236 1.77 -2.00 -16.88
N ILE A 237 0.99 -1.67 -15.86
CA ILE A 237 0.66 -2.51 -14.69
C ILE A 237 -0.86 -2.57 -14.57
N LEU A 238 -1.46 -3.76 -14.65
CA LEU A 238 -2.89 -3.98 -14.40
C LEU A 238 -3.18 -4.14 -12.92
N TYR A 239 -4.29 -3.56 -12.46
CA TYR A 239 -4.78 -3.70 -11.09
C TYR A 239 -6.00 -4.63 -11.12
N ILE A 240 -5.74 -5.92 -10.94
CA ILE A 240 -6.70 -7.02 -11.09
C ILE A 240 -7.53 -7.11 -9.80
N SER A 241 -8.82 -6.83 -9.92
CA SER A 241 -9.79 -6.84 -8.83
C SER A 241 -10.48 -8.18 -8.65
N ASP A 242 -10.75 -8.91 -9.75
CA ASP A 242 -11.40 -10.21 -9.69
C ASP A 242 -10.68 -11.23 -10.59
N ILE A 243 -10.54 -12.45 -10.08
CA ILE A 243 -9.95 -13.58 -10.80
C ILE A 243 -10.97 -14.71 -10.83
N TYR A 244 -11.33 -15.14 -12.03
CA TYR A 244 -12.29 -16.23 -12.24
C TYR A 244 -11.72 -17.32 -13.14
N LEU A 245 -11.92 -18.58 -12.75
CA LEU A 245 -11.85 -19.73 -13.62
C LEU A 245 -13.26 -19.97 -14.20
N HIS A 246 -13.44 -19.70 -15.48
CA HIS A 246 -14.70 -19.95 -16.20
C HIS A 246 -14.64 -21.27 -16.94
N LEU A 247 -15.53 -22.19 -16.57
CA LEU A 247 -15.72 -23.48 -17.26
C LEU A 247 -16.96 -23.40 -18.13
N THR A 248 -16.80 -23.57 -19.44
CA THR A 248 -17.95 -23.74 -20.35
C THR A 248 -18.22 -25.23 -20.49
N ILE A 249 -19.36 -25.70 -19.98
CA ILE A 249 -19.70 -27.11 -19.87
C ILE A 249 -20.79 -27.44 -20.88
N ALA A 250 -20.62 -28.55 -21.59
CA ALA A 250 -21.65 -29.17 -22.42
C ALA A 250 -22.27 -30.34 -21.66
N TYR A 251 -23.59 -30.37 -21.51
CA TYR A 251 -24.28 -31.43 -20.77
C TYR A 251 -25.67 -31.73 -21.33
N TRP A 252 -26.11 -32.97 -21.13
CA TRP A 252 -27.40 -33.44 -21.60
C TRP A 252 -28.50 -33.16 -20.57
N THR A 253 -29.53 -32.44 -21.01
CA THR A 253 -30.75 -32.22 -20.22
C THR A 253 -31.99 -32.57 -21.04
N LYS A 254 -33.16 -32.50 -20.43
CA LYS A 254 -34.44 -32.73 -21.10
C LYS A 254 -35.17 -31.42 -21.34
N THR A 255 -35.81 -31.29 -22.51
CA THR A 255 -36.75 -30.20 -22.79
C THR A 255 -38.05 -30.39 -22.00
N SER A 256 -38.94 -29.39 -22.04
CA SER A 256 -40.31 -29.49 -21.51
C SER A 256 -41.14 -30.60 -22.15
N GLU A 257 -40.73 -31.13 -23.31
CA GLU A 257 -41.36 -32.25 -24.02
C GLU A 257 -40.65 -33.60 -23.77
N ASP A 258 -39.80 -33.70 -22.74
CA ASP A 258 -39.02 -34.89 -22.37
C ASP A 258 -38.02 -35.37 -23.44
N LYS A 259 -37.59 -34.49 -24.36
CA LYS A 259 -36.58 -34.80 -25.38
C LYS A 259 -35.17 -34.46 -24.88
N ASP A 260 -34.22 -35.37 -25.07
CA ASP A 260 -32.81 -35.12 -24.80
C ASP A 260 -32.29 -33.96 -25.67
N THR A 261 -31.64 -32.99 -25.03
CA THR A 261 -31.03 -31.82 -25.67
C THR A 261 -29.67 -31.53 -25.05
N LEU A 262 -28.71 -31.18 -25.90
CA LEU A 262 -27.39 -30.71 -25.46
C LEU A 262 -27.44 -29.21 -25.23
N VAL A 263 -27.02 -28.77 -24.04
CA VAL A 263 -26.99 -27.35 -23.67
C VAL A 263 -25.62 -26.95 -23.14
N HIS A 264 -25.37 -25.65 -23.10
CA HIS A 264 -24.14 -25.06 -22.57
C HIS A 264 -24.42 -24.18 -21.36
N THR A 265 -23.57 -24.30 -20.35
CA THR A 265 -23.56 -23.39 -19.20
C THR A 265 -22.14 -22.93 -18.90
N VAL A 266 -22.00 -21.75 -18.29
CA VAL A 266 -20.74 -21.23 -17.79
C VAL A 266 -20.76 -21.30 -16.28
N VAL A 267 -19.80 -22.01 -15.70
CA VAL A 267 -19.60 -22.12 -14.26
C VAL A 267 -18.39 -21.29 -13.86
N PRO A 268 -18.55 -20.15 -13.17
CA PRO A 268 -17.45 -19.37 -12.64
C PRO A 268 -17.00 -19.91 -11.28
N MET A 269 -15.69 -20.05 -11.08
CA MET A 269 -15.06 -20.28 -9.78
C MET A 269 -14.11 -19.11 -9.50
N SER A 270 -14.29 -18.40 -8.39
CA SER A 270 -13.52 -17.19 -8.08
C SER A 270 -12.33 -17.45 -7.17
N SER A 271 -11.32 -16.58 -7.23
CA SER A 271 -10.44 -16.36 -6.10
C SER A 271 -11.16 -15.46 -5.09
N THR A 272 -11.29 -15.89 -3.84
CA THR A 272 -11.88 -15.09 -2.75
C THR A 272 -10.83 -14.84 -1.67
N LYS A 273 -11.16 -14.02 -0.65
CA LYS A 273 -10.29 -13.83 0.52
C LYS A 273 -10.10 -15.10 1.39
N GLU A 274 -10.81 -16.18 1.08
CA GLU A 274 -10.72 -17.47 1.78
C GLU A 274 -9.56 -18.32 1.29
N VAL A 275 -9.03 -18.03 0.10
CA VAL A 275 -7.93 -18.75 -0.53
C VAL A 275 -6.74 -17.83 -0.72
N PHE A 276 -5.55 -18.42 -0.84
CA PHE A 276 -4.32 -17.65 -0.88
C PHE A 276 -4.18 -16.83 -2.17
N MET A 277 -3.80 -15.56 -2.01
CA MET A 277 -3.31 -14.72 -3.09
C MET A 277 -2.15 -13.87 -2.58
N SER A 278 -1.08 -13.77 -3.37
CA SER A 278 0.06 -12.92 -3.04
C SER A 278 0.65 -12.30 -4.29
N THR A 279 0.75 -10.97 -4.27
CA THR A 279 1.42 -10.21 -5.32
C THR A 279 2.86 -9.96 -4.93
N ARG A 280 3.74 -10.14 -5.91
CA ARG A 280 5.14 -9.87 -5.80
C ARG A 280 5.50 -8.56 -6.48
N PHE A 281 6.32 -7.77 -5.81
CA PHE A 281 6.81 -6.49 -6.30
C PHE A 281 8.33 -6.54 -6.42
N LYS A 282 8.82 -6.30 -7.64
CA LYS A 282 10.26 -6.20 -7.91
C LYS A 282 10.57 -4.79 -8.39
N ASN A 283 11.50 -4.16 -7.70
CA ASN A 283 12.01 -2.85 -8.06
C ASN A 283 13.51 -2.97 -8.38
N SER A 284 13.97 -2.29 -9.43
CA SER A 284 15.38 -2.27 -9.84
C SER A 284 15.78 -0.89 -10.36
N GLY A 285 17.09 -0.60 -10.36
CA GLY A 285 17.60 0.71 -10.79
C GLY A 285 17.55 1.81 -9.72
N MET A 286 17.37 1.48 -8.44
CA MET A 286 17.21 2.47 -7.35
C MET A 286 18.50 2.81 -6.59
N LYS A 287 19.65 2.20 -6.93
CA LYS A 287 20.88 2.35 -6.14
C LYS A 287 21.35 3.80 -6.03
N GLU A 288 21.22 4.56 -7.12
CA GLU A 288 21.58 5.98 -7.15
C GLU A 288 20.64 6.81 -6.27
N LEU A 289 19.34 6.49 -6.25
CA LEU A 289 18.32 7.16 -5.43
C LEU A 289 18.53 6.95 -3.92
N VAL A 290 18.95 5.73 -3.54
CA VAL A 290 19.30 5.42 -2.14
C VAL A 290 20.53 6.22 -1.67
N SER A 291 21.45 6.49 -2.60
CA SER A 291 22.73 7.14 -2.30
C SER A 291 22.73 8.65 -2.50
N ASP A 292 21.63 9.24 -3.00
CA ASP A 292 21.54 10.68 -3.23
C ASP A 292 21.55 11.43 -1.90
N PRO A 293 22.54 12.32 -1.66
CA PRO A 293 22.61 13.07 -0.41
C PRO A 293 21.79 14.36 -0.43
N LYS A 294 21.16 14.76 -1.55
CA LYS A 294 20.48 16.05 -1.72
C LYS A 294 18.96 16.02 -1.55
N CYS A 295 18.38 14.84 -1.60
CA CYS A 295 16.95 14.63 -1.40
C CYS A 295 16.68 13.19 -0.94
N THR A 296 15.46 12.91 -0.53
CA THR A 296 15.02 11.54 -0.28
C THR A 296 13.86 11.16 -1.18
N TYR A 297 13.68 9.87 -1.39
CA TYR A 297 12.70 9.36 -2.33
C TYR A 297 11.65 8.50 -1.63
N LEU A 298 10.42 8.63 -2.12
CA LEU A 298 9.32 7.71 -1.87
C LEU A 298 9.01 6.99 -3.16
N LYS A 299 8.87 5.67 -3.11
CA LYS A 299 8.49 4.85 -4.26
C LYS A 299 7.67 3.64 -3.80
N THR A 300 6.54 3.43 -4.44
CA THR A 300 5.65 2.29 -4.24
C THR A 300 5.34 1.59 -5.57
N PRO A 301 4.83 0.34 -5.54
CA PRO A 301 4.73 -0.59 -4.40
C PRO A 301 6.07 -1.22 -4.04
N ALA A 302 6.41 -1.22 -2.75
CA ALA A 302 7.77 -1.47 -2.26
C ALA A 302 8.82 -0.59 -2.99
N GLY A 303 10.04 -0.55 -2.50
CA GLY A 303 11.11 0.23 -3.14
C GLY A 303 11.74 1.22 -2.18
N LEU A 304 11.16 2.41 -2.01
CA LEU A 304 11.82 3.48 -1.26
C LEU A 304 10.88 4.14 -0.26
N CYS A 305 11.36 4.32 0.95
CA CYS A 305 10.79 5.20 1.95
C CYS A 305 11.87 6.16 2.47
N THR A 306 11.50 7.09 3.35
CA THR A 306 12.47 8.01 3.96
C THR A 306 12.73 7.61 5.41
N GLU A 307 13.99 7.39 5.78
CA GLU A 307 14.42 7.30 7.17
C GLU A 307 14.69 8.70 7.72
N VAL A 308 14.27 8.95 8.95
CA VAL A 308 14.45 10.20 9.68
C VAL A 308 15.25 9.94 10.94
N THR A 309 16.31 10.70 11.17
CA THR A 309 17.11 10.68 12.39
C THR A 309 16.77 11.89 13.25
N LEU A 310 16.26 11.63 14.45
CA LEU A 310 15.95 12.66 15.41
C LEU A 310 17.18 13.02 16.27
N PRO A 311 17.44 14.30 16.56
CA PRO A 311 18.52 14.75 17.43
C PRO A 311 18.15 14.58 18.92
N ILE A 312 17.82 13.34 19.32
CA ILE A 312 17.25 13.03 20.63
C ILE A 312 18.15 13.46 21.79
N GLU A 313 19.47 13.28 21.67
CA GLU A 313 20.42 13.62 22.74
C GLU A 313 20.46 15.12 23.00
N GLU A 314 20.53 15.91 21.93
CA GLU A 314 20.57 17.38 22.00
C GLU A 314 19.29 17.90 22.64
N MET A 315 18.15 17.43 22.15
CA MET A 315 16.84 17.79 22.70
C MET A 315 16.69 17.36 24.15
N TYR A 316 17.18 16.18 24.53
CA TYR A 316 17.11 15.69 25.91
C TYR A 316 17.92 16.58 26.84
N GLN A 317 19.14 16.97 26.46
CA GLN A 317 19.95 17.86 27.31
C GLN A 317 19.33 19.24 27.47
N ALA A 318 18.74 19.80 26.41
CA ALA A 318 18.07 21.09 26.44
C ALA A 318 16.75 21.08 27.22
N HIS A 319 15.95 20.01 27.08
CA HIS A 319 14.54 20.01 27.48
C HIS A 319 14.12 18.92 28.48
N LYS A 320 15.04 18.14 29.08
CA LYS A 320 14.70 17.10 30.08
C LYS A 320 13.88 17.58 31.27
N ASN A 321 13.91 18.89 31.57
CA ASN A 321 13.17 19.50 32.66
C ASN A 321 12.01 20.39 32.19
N ASP A 322 11.76 20.45 30.87
CA ASP A 322 10.75 21.32 30.28
C ASP A 322 9.46 20.55 29.99
N THR A 323 8.35 21.28 29.94
CA THR A 323 7.08 20.76 29.42
C THR A 323 7.03 21.00 27.91
N LEU A 324 7.04 19.93 27.11
CA LEU A 324 6.95 19.98 25.66
C LEU A 324 5.48 20.18 25.23
N ASN A 325 5.08 21.40 24.89
CA ASN A 325 3.68 21.74 24.57
C ASN A 325 3.28 21.31 23.17
N SER A 326 4.16 21.53 22.18
CA SER A 326 3.91 21.15 20.78
C SER A 326 5.23 20.89 20.08
N ILE A 327 5.25 19.87 19.23
CA ILE A 327 6.33 19.63 18.27
C ILE A 327 5.70 19.30 16.92
N SER A 328 6.22 19.91 15.86
CA SER A 328 5.79 19.69 14.49
C SER A 328 6.95 19.71 13.50
N VAL A 329 6.75 19.04 12.37
CA VAL A 329 7.71 19.01 11.26
C VAL A 329 6.95 18.87 9.94
N SER A 330 7.48 19.48 8.89
CA SER A 330 6.91 19.44 7.54
C SER A 330 7.93 18.85 6.57
N PHE A 331 7.52 17.85 5.79
CA PHE A 331 8.31 17.28 4.70
C PHE A 331 7.78 17.79 3.37
N GLN A 332 8.50 18.72 2.75
CA GLN A 332 8.11 19.29 1.47
C GLN A 332 8.44 18.34 0.34
N LYS A 333 7.48 18.09 -0.56
CA LYS A 333 7.70 17.42 -1.83
C LYS A 333 8.44 18.38 -2.77
N LEU A 334 9.47 17.92 -3.47
CA LEU A 334 10.12 18.66 -4.55
C LEU A 334 9.27 18.56 -5.82
N LYS A 335 9.30 19.59 -6.66
CA LYS A 335 8.54 19.57 -7.93
C LYS A 335 9.06 18.45 -8.83
N ASP A 336 8.13 17.72 -9.44
CA ASP A 336 8.47 16.65 -10.38
C ASP A 336 9.25 17.23 -11.55
N GLN A 337 10.47 16.71 -11.76
CA GLN A 337 11.35 17.15 -12.85
C GLN A 337 11.12 16.36 -14.15
N SER A 338 10.27 15.33 -14.11
CA SER A 338 10.07 14.41 -15.21
C SER A 338 9.04 14.91 -16.25
N ASN A 339 9.41 14.72 -17.53
CA ASN A 339 8.53 14.95 -18.68
C ASN A 339 7.96 13.62 -19.23
N ASN A 340 7.94 12.56 -18.42
CA ASN A 340 7.38 11.27 -18.82
C ASN A 340 5.88 11.42 -19.12
N PRO A 341 5.35 10.93 -20.27
CA PRO A 341 3.91 10.92 -20.52
C PRO A 341 3.10 10.15 -19.47
N PHE A 342 3.69 9.13 -18.86
CA PHE A 342 3.05 8.31 -17.82
C PHE A 342 3.67 8.62 -16.46
N LYS A 343 3.11 9.61 -15.76
CA LYS A 343 3.59 10.04 -14.45
C LYS A 343 3.02 9.16 -13.35
N MET A 344 3.90 8.63 -12.49
CA MET A 344 3.49 7.97 -11.26
C MET A 344 2.67 8.93 -10.39
N GLY A 345 1.74 8.38 -9.61
CA GLY A 345 0.97 9.19 -8.66
C GLY A 345 1.84 9.69 -7.50
N THR A 346 1.27 10.54 -6.64
CA THR A 346 1.92 10.97 -5.40
C THR A 346 1.28 10.21 -4.23
N PRO A 347 2.06 9.62 -3.30
CA PRO A 347 1.48 8.92 -2.15
C PRO A 347 0.53 9.82 -1.36
N SER A 348 -0.71 9.37 -1.15
CA SER A 348 -1.73 10.21 -0.50
C SER A 348 -1.43 10.43 0.99
N ASN A 349 -0.88 9.42 1.67
CA ASN A 349 -0.56 9.50 3.10
C ASN A 349 0.83 8.92 3.39
N LEU A 350 1.48 9.47 4.41
CA LEU A 350 2.69 8.91 5.01
C LEU A 350 2.42 8.54 6.46
N LEU A 351 2.79 7.30 6.80
CA LEU A 351 2.92 6.83 8.18
C LEU A 351 4.33 7.16 8.68
N MET A 352 4.42 7.93 9.74
CA MET A 352 5.63 8.05 10.55
C MET A 352 5.58 6.98 11.64
N VAL A 353 6.54 6.05 11.62
CA VAL A 353 6.64 4.93 12.57
C VAL A 353 8.08 4.75 13.01
N ARG A 354 8.31 4.36 14.27
CA ARG A 354 9.66 3.98 14.73
C ARG A 354 10.18 2.82 13.90
N LYS A 355 11.43 2.89 13.46
CA LYS A 355 12.00 1.89 12.54
C LYS A 355 11.90 0.46 13.10
N GLY A 356 12.19 0.27 14.38
CA GLY A 356 12.05 -1.03 15.07
C GLY A 356 10.60 -1.54 15.22
N GLU A 357 9.60 -0.67 15.11
CA GLU A 357 8.18 -1.01 15.27
C GLU A 357 7.45 -1.22 13.92
N MET A 358 8.08 -0.86 12.81
CA MET A 358 7.45 -0.90 11.47
C MET A 358 6.89 -2.29 11.12
N LYS A 359 7.68 -3.34 11.35
CA LYS A 359 7.27 -4.72 11.04
C LYS A 359 6.02 -5.12 11.83
N ASP A 360 6.07 -4.90 13.14
CA ASP A 360 5.00 -5.23 14.08
C ASP A 360 3.72 -4.42 13.83
N PHE A 361 3.85 -3.18 13.35
CA PHE A 361 2.73 -2.34 12.95
C PHE A 361 1.88 -2.99 11.85
N PHE A 362 2.50 -3.36 10.72
CA PHE A 362 1.78 -3.93 9.59
C PHE A 362 1.36 -5.37 9.82
N GLU A 363 2.24 -6.20 10.41
CA GLU A 363 1.95 -7.61 10.64
C GLU A 363 0.79 -7.85 11.63
N ASN A 364 0.43 -6.86 12.45
CA ASN A 364 -0.70 -6.94 13.39
C ASN A 364 -1.84 -5.99 13.05
N ASN A 365 -1.85 -5.41 11.83
CA ASN A 365 -2.88 -4.48 11.36
C ASN A 365 -3.17 -3.35 12.36
N LYS A 366 -2.12 -2.77 12.95
CA LYS A 366 -2.28 -1.66 13.89
C LYS A 366 -2.79 -0.41 13.17
N VAL A 367 -3.54 0.40 13.90
CA VAL A 367 -3.88 1.77 13.51
C VAL A 367 -2.92 2.71 14.23
N TYR A 368 -2.66 3.89 13.64
CA TYR A 368 -1.83 4.91 14.28
C TYR A 368 -2.42 5.38 15.63
N ASP A 369 -1.55 5.70 16.58
CA ASP A 369 -1.92 5.98 17.97
C ASP A 369 -1.69 7.45 18.41
N ASN A 370 -1.09 8.27 17.54
CA ASN A 370 -0.62 9.62 17.85
C ASN A 370 0.28 9.68 19.09
N LYS A 371 1.07 8.62 19.33
CA LYS A 371 2.06 8.55 20.41
C LYS A 371 3.40 8.05 19.87
N THR A 372 3.44 6.84 19.30
CA THR A 372 4.65 6.32 18.62
C THR A 372 4.48 6.28 17.10
N THR A 373 3.24 6.43 16.62
CA THR A 373 2.88 6.40 15.20
C THR A 373 1.94 7.55 14.81
N PHE A 374 2.19 8.13 13.65
CA PHE A 374 1.47 9.33 13.18
C PHE A 374 1.21 9.22 11.68
N ILE A 375 0.11 9.83 11.22
CA ILE A 375 -0.21 9.92 9.79
C ILE A 375 -0.24 11.38 9.37
N ALA A 376 0.33 11.65 8.19
CA ALA A 376 0.19 12.91 7.49
C ALA A 376 -0.38 12.67 6.10
N THR A 377 -1.38 13.45 5.71
CA THR A 377 -1.94 13.46 4.35
C THR A 377 -1.24 14.51 3.51
N TYR A 378 -0.98 14.17 2.25
CA TYR A 378 -0.37 15.10 1.30
C TYR A 378 -1.28 16.32 1.05
N SER A 379 -0.72 17.51 1.18
CA SER A 379 -1.38 18.77 0.86
C SER A 379 -0.83 19.33 -0.45
N SER A 380 -1.68 19.44 -1.47
CA SER A 380 -1.30 20.06 -2.75
C SER A 380 -1.12 21.59 -2.65
N THR A 381 -1.70 22.23 -1.62
CA THR A 381 -1.59 23.67 -1.37
C THR A 381 -0.20 24.05 -0.87
N THR A 382 0.35 23.27 0.05
CA THR A 382 1.68 23.48 0.65
C THR A 382 2.74 22.60 0.02
N ASN A 383 2.33 21.64 -0.84
CA ASN A 383 3.19 20.64 -1.44
C ASN A 383 4.00 19.87 -0.38
N SER A 384 3.36 19.49 0.72
CA SER A 384 4.02 18.93 1.91
C SER A 384 3.19 17.84 2.62
N TYR A 385 3.88 17.11 3.50
CA TYR A 385 3.31 16.25 4.52
C TYR A 385 3.64 16.84 5.90
N ASP A 386 2.61 17.24 6.64
CA ASP A 386 2.78 17.95 7.91
C ASP A 386 2.44 17.04 9.10
N PHE A 387 3.44 16.80 9.95
CA PHE A 387 3.28 16.06 11.20
C PHE A 387 3.22 17.03 12.38
N SER A 388 2.27 16.78 13.30
CA SER A 388 2.09 17.56 14.52
C SER A 388 1.89 16.64 15.72
N LYS A 389 1.87 17.22 16.93
CA LYS A 389 1.73 16.49 18.21
C LYS A 389 2.87 15.49 18.47
N LEU A 390 4.04 15.73 17.87
CA LEU A 390 5.23 14.90 18.06
C LEU A 390 5.83 15.05 19.45
N ASN A 391 5.35 16.00 20.27
CA ASN A 391 5.73 16.12 21.68
C ASN A 391 5.41 14.83 22.47
N ARG A 392 4.40 14.06 22.04
CA ARG A 392 4.09 12.75 22.62
C ARG A 392 5.15 11.70 22.32
N LEU A 393 5.65 11.68 21.08
CA LEU A 393 6.75 10.81 20.65
C LEU A 393 8.03 11.14 21.39
N ILE A 394 8.42 12.42 21.40
CA ILE A 394 9.65 12.87 22.07
C ILE A 394 9.58 12.61 23.57
N SER A 395 8.45 12.92 24.22
CA SER A 395 8.26 12.59 25.65
C SER A 395 8.34 11.09 25.92
N TYR A 396 7.80 10.26 25.02
CA TYR A 396 7.90 8.81 25.14
C TYR A 396 9.35 8.34 25.05
N ILE A 397 10.10 8.78 24.03
CA ILE A 397 11.52 8.46 23.88
C ILE A 397 12.33 8.96 25.09
N PHE A 398 12.06 10.17 25.58
CA PHE A 398 12.72 10.72 26.78
C PHE A 398 12.49 9.82 28.01
N SER A 399 11.28 9.29 28.18
CA SER A 399 10.98 8.37 29.27
C SER A 399 11.69 7.01 29.14
N GLU A 400 11.95 6.55 27.92
CA GLU A 400 12.72 5.33 27.66
C GLU A 400 14.22 5.53 27.95
N ILE A 401 14.82 6.63 27.49
CA ILE A 401 16.27 6.85 27.59
C ILE A 401 16.70 7.41 28.95
N ARG A 402 15.84 8.14 29.66
CA ARG A 402 16.18 8.80 30.93
C ARG A 402 16.77 7.85 31.97
N PRO A 403 16.13 6.69 32.28
CA PRO A 403 16.68 5.75 33.25
C PRO A 403 18.06 5.20 32.86
N GLU A 404 18.33 5.08 31.57
CA GLU A 404 19.60 4.56 31.06
C GLU A 404 20.71 5.61 31.12
N ILE A 405 20.39 6.87 30.83
CA ILE A 405 21.31 8.00 30.99
C ILE A 405 21.65 8.21 32.47
N GLU A 406 20.69 8.07 33.38
CA GLU A 406 20.88 8.24 34.82
C GLU A 406 21.75 7.12 35.46
N LYS A 407 21.90 5.96 34.81
CA LYS A 407 22.80 4.88 35.26
C LYS A 407 24.28 5.19 35.00
N GLY A 408 24.58 6.05 34.04
CA GLY A 408 25.96 6.43 33.68
C GLY A 408 26.29 6.23 32.20
N GLU A 409 27.44 6.76 31.79
CA GLU A 409 27.87 6.77 30.38
C GLU A 409 28.12 5.36 29.82
N ALA A 410 28.61 4.44 30.64
CA ALA A 410 28.89 3.06 30.21
C ALA A 410 27.60 2.30 29.86
N GLU A 411 26.60 2.38 30.73
CA GLU A 411 25.28 1.78 30.56
C GLU A 411 24.53 2.43 29.39
N TRP A 412 24.60 3.76 29.27
CA TRP A 412 24.01 4.47 28.13
C TRP A 412 24.62 4.03 26.79
N ASN A 413 25.94 3.93 26.70
CA ASN A 413 26.61 3.47 25.49
C ASN A 413 26.28 2.01 25.15
N LYS A 414 26.15 1.15 26.18
CA LYS A 414 25.70 -0.23 25.99
C LYS A 414 24.26 -0.27 25.46
N TRP A 415 23.34 0.46 26.08
CA TRP A 415 21.93 0.49 25.66
C TRP A 415 21.78 0.98 24.21
N LYS A 416 22.51 2.05 23.82
CA LYS A 416 22.52 2.53 22.43
C LYS A 416 22.99 1.47 21.44
N SER A 417 24.00 0.68 21.81
CA SER A 417 24.51 -0.38 20.93
C SER A 417 23.49 -1.51 20.72
N GLU A 418 22.62 -1.75 21.71
CA GLU A 418 21.53 -2.73 21.66
C GLU A 418 20.26 -2.17 20.98
N HIS A 419 20.10 -0.84 20.94
CA HIS A 419 18.92 -0.14 20.41
C HIS A 419 19.30 0.87 19.32
N GLN A 420 20.02 0.43 18.28
CA GLN A 420 20.61 1.32 17.26
C GLN A 420 19.60 2.24 16.55
N ASP A 421 18.33 1.85 16.49
CA ASP A 421 17.26 2.58 15.82
C ASP A 421 16.39 3.43 16.78
N TYR A 422 16.79 3.64 18.04
CA TYR A 422 15.95 4.34 19.04
C TYR A 422 15.54 5.76 18.64
N ASN A 423 16.39 6.45 17.87
CA ASN A 423 16.17 7.79 17.35
C ASN A 423 15.77 7.81 15.86
N LYS A 424 15.47 6.64 15.28
CA LYS A 424 15.15 6.47 13.86
C LYS A 424 13.66 6.26 13.63
N LEU A 425 13.10 7.01 12.69
CA LEU A 425 11.73 6.84 12.19
C LEU A 425 11.76 6.53 10.70
N LEU A 426 10.69 5.90 10.20
CA LEU A 426 10.45 5.71 8.78
C LEU A 426 9.18 6.46 8.38
N LEU A 427 9.23 7.16 7.24
CA LEU A 427 8.08 7.74 6.55
C LEU A 427 7.64 6.79 5.44
N VAL A 428 6.66 5.95 5.74
CA VAL A 428 6.20 4.88 4.86
C VAL A 428 4.93 5.32 4.11
N PRO A 429 4.90 5.24 2.78
CA PRO A 429 3.67 5.41 1.99
C PRO A 429 2.58 4.41 2.39
N VAL A 430 1.40 4.93 2.75
CA VAL A 430 0.27 4.11 3.20
C VAL A 430 -1.06 4.56 2.59
N THR A 431 -1.99 3.61 2.48
CA THR A 431 -3.42 3.86 2.28
C THR A 431 -4.16 3.74 3.61
N THR A 432 -5.26 4.49 3.74
CA THR A 432 -6.07 4.50 4.97
C THR A 432 -7.50 4.11 4.65
N GLU A 433 -8.09 3.27 5.49
CA GLU A 433 -9.51 2.95 5.45
C GLU A 433 -10.23 3.73 6.56
N SER A 434 -11.38 4.31 6.24
CA SER A 434 -12.17 5.09 7.19
C SER A 434 -13.57 4.53 7.36
N ASP A 435 -14.10 4.64 8.57
CA ASP A 435 -15.52 4.38 8.84
C ASP A 435 -16.42 5.50 8.29
N SER A 436 -17.73 5.34 8.43
CA SER A 436 -18.73 6.32 7.99
C SER A 436 -18.67 7.66 8.72
N GLN A 437 -17.92 7.74 9.84
CA GLN A 437 -17.73 8.94 10.65
C GLN A 437 -16.39 9.62 10.33
N GLY A 438 -15.60 9.05 9.41
CA GLY A 438 -14.29 9.57 9.00
C GLY A 438 -13.14 9.15 9.93
N ASN A 439 -13.37 8.27 10.90
CA ASN A 439 -12.28 7.73 11.71
C ASN A 439 -11.51 6.72 10.88
N ILE A 440 -10.18 6.84 10.87
CA ILE A 440 -9.31 5.83 10.23
C ILE A 440 -9.36 4.55 11.08
N ILE A 441 -9.77 3.46 10.46
CA ILE A 441 -9.91 2.13 11.05
C ILE A 441 -8.90 1.12 10.50
N GLY A 442 -8.19 1.47 9.41
CA GLY A 442 -7.18 0.62 8.78
C GLY A 442 -6.05 1.45 8.17
N VAL A 443 -4.84 0.91 8.24
CA VAL A 443 -3.63 1.50 7.65
C VAL A 443 -2.85 0.38 6.98
N GLU A 444 -2.68 0.46 5.67
CA GLU A 444 -2.01 -0.56 4.86
C GLU A 444 -0.89 0.07 4.03
N ASN A 445 0.11 -0.72 3.63
CA ASN A 445 1.13 -0.25 2.69
C ASN A 445 0.46 0.20 1.39
N ASP A 446 0.90 1.35 0.84
CA ASP A 446 0.38 1.80 -0.44
C ASP A 446 0.92 0.92 -1.58
N LEU A 447 -0.01 0.22 -2.25
CA LEU A 447 0.28 -0.72 -3.33
C LEU A 447 -0.01 -0.14 -4.71
N ASN A 448 -0.30 1.16 -4.82
CA ASN A 448 -0.40 1.83 -6.11
C ASN A 448 0.99 2.24 -6.61
N VAL A 449 1.13 2.45 -7.92
CA VAL A 449 2.36 2.98 -8.53
C VAL A 449 2.46 4.48 -8.26
N ASN A 450 3.14 4.84 -7.16
CA ASN A 450 3.37 6.22 -6.74
C ASN A 450 4.85 6.50 -6.53
N SER A 451 5.20 7.79 -6.62
CA SER A 451 6.53 8.29 -6.35
C SER A 451 6.49 9.72 -5.82
N ALA A 452 7.48 10.08 -5.01
CA ALA A 452 7.74 11.47 -4.65
C ALA A 452 9.22 11.69 -4.35
N MET A 453 9.69 12.92 -4.57
CA MET A 453 10.96 13.41 -4.04
C MET A 453 10.64 14.32 -2.86
N LEU A 454 11.27 14.09 -1.72
CA LEU A 454 11.15 14.97 -0.54
C LEU A 454 12.43 15.78 -0.38
N MET A 455 12.27 17.05 0.00
CA MET A 455 13.38 17.87 0.48
C MET A 455 13.99 17.14 1.69
N GLY A 456 15.30 16.96 1.69
CA GLY A 456 15.96 16.05 2.62
C GLY A 456 17.37 15.67 2.18
N GLY A 457 17.95 14.68 2.84
CA GLY A 457 19.25 14.13 2.49
C GLY A 457 20.40 14.59 3.40
N LYS A 458 21.51 13.84 3.34
CA LYS A 458 22.70 14.02 4.17
C LYS A 458 23.40 15.37 3.98
N ASP A 459 23.34 15.94 2.78
CA ASP A 459 24.01 17.22 2.47
C ASP A 459 23.33 18.39 3.21
N LEU A 460 22.05 18.30 3.53
CA LEU A 460 21.31 19.39 4.17
C LEU A 460 21.78 19.71 5.58
N ASN A 461 22.25 18.72 6.33
CA ASN A 461 22.78 18.94 7.69
C ASN A 461 23.95 19.92 7.68
N ASN A 462 24.69 19.99 6.57
CA ASN A 462 25.84 20.87 6.36
C ASN A 462 25.54 22.02 5.40
N SER A 463 24.30 22.16 4.90
CA SER A 463 23.95 23.22 3.96
C SER A 463 24.05 24.59 4.65
N SER A 464 24.73 25.53 4.00
CA SER A 464 24.77 26.94 4.44
C SER A 464 23.44 27.65 4.21
N ASP A 465 22.56 27.11 3.37
CA ASP A 465 21.22 27.63 3.15
C ASP A 465 20.23 27.01 4.14
N GLU A 466 19.95 27.76 5.19
CA GLU A 466 19.03 27.38 6.26
C GLU A 466 17.61 27.05 5.77
N SER A 467 17.19 27.59 4.62
CA SER A 467 15.86 27.35 4.05
C SER A 467 15.66 25.95 3.49
N GLN A 468 16.76 25.22 3.26
CA GLN A 468 16.72 23.87 2.74
C GLN A 468 16.72 22.81 3.84
N ARG A 469 17.05 23.18 5.09
CA ARG A 469 17.10 22.24 6.22
C ARG A 469 15.69 21.86 6.68
N ILE A 470 15.48 20.59 6.95
CA ILE A 470 14.23 20.16 7.59
C ILE A 470 14.30 20.50 9.07
N ARG A 471 13.42 21.40 9.51
CA ARG A 471 13.35 21.84 10.91
C ARG A 471 12.15 21.25 11.61
N MET A 472 12.42 20.64 12.75
CA MET A 472 11.43 20.27 13.73
C MET A 472 11.25 21.44 14.71
N SER A 473 10.07 22.05 14.68
CA SER A 473 9.73 23.19 15.54
C SER A 473 9.20 22.68 16.88
N ILE A 474 9.65 23.30 17.98
CA ILE A 474 9.21 22.98 19.34
C ILE A 474 8.66 24.23 20.02
N ILE A 475 7.57 24.05 20.77
CA ILE A 475 7.04 25.03 21.73
C ILE A 475 7.06 24.37 23.10
N TYR A 476 7.69 25.01 24.09
CA TYR A 476 7.88 24.46 25.42
C TYR A 476 7.72 25.51 26.52
N THR A 477 7.56 25.05 27.76
CA THR A 477 7.47 25.89 28.96
C THR A 477 8.36 25.34 30.05
N ASN A 478 9.07 26.22 30.77
CA ASN A 478 9.86 25.82 31.93
C ASN A 478 8.95 25.78 33.16
N PRO A 479 8.78 24.63 33.84
CA PRO A 479 8.13 24.61 35.14
C PRO A 479 8.98 25.44 36.11
N VAL A 480 8.35 26.39 36.82
CA VAL A 480 9.03 27.18 37.86
C VAL A 480 9.52 26.20 38.93
N GLN A 481 10.84 26.04 39.06
CA GLN A 481 11.41 25.33 40.20
C GLN A 481 11.07 26.14 41.46
N LYS A 482 10.16 25.61 42.28
CA LYS A 482 9.92 26.12 43.64
C LYS A 482 10.95 25.55 44.60
#